data_AF-A0A7C1PYA6-F1
#
_entry.id   AF-A0A7C1PYA6-F1
#
_cell.length_a   1.000
_cell.length_b   1.000
_cell.length_c   1.000
_cell.angle_alpha   90.00
_cell.angle_beta   90.00
_cell.angle_gamma   90.00
#
_symmetry.space_group_name_H-M   'P 1'
#
loop_
_entity.id
_entity.type
_entity.pdbx_description
1 polymer ?
#
loop_
_entity_poly.entity_id
_entity_poly.type
_entity_poly.pdbx_seq_one_letter_code
_entity_poly.pdbx_strand_id
1 'polypeptide(L)'
;VNISADLLETFFISSFGKIATMNFIGRDGPAMGNGPRSFKFLEGRSYPSGHSNAIMQLASVMSHHIDYLPFQVAAYGGAATVLLQRVTSDHHWPSDVFTGAVYGWVISHELLKLKKSRRMKMTPMTFHDGKGTGLMITFGF
;
A
#
# COMPACT_ATOMS: atom_id res chain seq x y z
N VAL A 1 1.80 14.23 12.56
CA VAL A 1 1.51 13.34 11.42
C VAL A 1 2.84 12.72 10.99
N ASN A 2 2.98 11.40 10.97
CA ASN A 2 4.25 10.72 10.69
C ASN A 2 4.23 10.07 9.31
N ILE A 3 4.12 10.89 8.26
CA ILE A 3 4.02 10.43 6.85
C ILE A 3 5.20 9.52 6.49
N SER A 4 6.42 9.90 6.87
CA SER A 4 7.63 9.13 6.58
C SER A 4 7.63 7.75 7.25
N ALA A 5 7.18 7.66 8.51
CA ALA A 5 7.09 6.40 9.23
C ALA A 5 6.03 5.49 8.63
N ASP A 6 4.85 6.03 8.30
CA ASP A 6 3.77 5.27 7.65
C ASP A 6 4.21 4.76 6.28
N LEU A 7 4.88 5.60 5.50
CA LEU A 7 5.41 5.22 4.19
C LEU A 7 6.43 4.08 4.33
N LEU A 8 7.43 4.24 5.21
CA LEU A 8 8.42 3.19 5.45
C LEU A 8 7.79 1.88 5.91
N GLU A 9 6.84 1.93 6.85
CA GLU A 9 6.16 0.75 7.38
C GLU A 9 5.38 0.02 6.27
N THR A 10 4.60 0.75 5.46
CA THR A 10 3.91 0.16 4.30
C THR A 10 4.90 -0.49 3.33
N PHE A 11 5.98 0.23 2.98
CA PHE A 11 7.00 -0.26 2.06
C PHE A 11 7.67 -1.55 2.56
N PHE A 12 8.05 -1.62 3.82
CA PHE A 12 8.69 -2.82 4.39
C PHE A 12 7.75 -4.02 4.41
N ILE A 13 6.53 -3.84 4.91
CA ILE A 13 5.51 -4.89 4.96
C ILE A 13 5.20 -5.41 3.56
N SER A 14 4.96 -4.47 2.64
CA SER A 14 4.64 -4.80 1.25
C SER A 14 5.81 -5.50 0.55
N SER A 15 7.04 -5.00 0.71
CA SER A 15 8.22 -5.57 0.08
C SER A 15 8.47 -7.02 0.50
N PHE A 16 8.27 -7.33 1.78
CA PHE A 16 8.45 -8.69 2.27
C PHE A 16 7.49 -9.68 1.59
N GLY A 17 6.19 -9.38 1.58
CA GLY A 17 5.20 -10.25 0.92
C GLY A 17 5.39 -10.28 -0.60
N LYS A 18 5.81 -9.17 -1.22
CA LYS A 18 6.14 -9.13 -2.65
C LYS A 18 7.31 -10.07 -3.00
N ILE A 19 8.37 -10.08 -2.21
CA ILE A 19 9.54 -10.93 -2.44
C ILE A 19 9.15 -12.40 -2.38
N ALA A 20 8.32 -12.78 -1.41
CA ALA A 20 7.78 -14.15 -1.34
C ALA A 20 7.00 -14.48 -2.63
N THR A 21 6.02 -13.67 -2.99
CA THR A 21 5.20 -13.88 -4.19
C THR A 21 6.03 -13.94 -5.48
N MET A 22 7.06 -13.08 -5.60
CA MET A 22 7.97 -13.06 -6.73
C MET A 22 8.74 -14.38 -6.86
N ASN A 23 9.29 -14.88 -5.76
CA ASN A 23 10.05 -16.13 -5.75
C ASN A 23 9.17 -17.36 -6.04
N PHE A 24 7.94 -17.38 -5.51
CA PHE A 24 7.01 -18.49 -5.73
C PHE A 24 6.44 -18.54 -7.15
N ILE A 25 6.05 -17.39 -7.72
CA ILE A 25 5.44 -17.36 -9.05
C ILE A 25 6.49 -17.27 -10.15
N GLY A 26 7.52 -16.45 -9.95
CA GLY A 26 8.69 -16.48 -10.83
C GLY A 26 8.38 -16.13 -12.29
N ARG A 27 7.52 -15.15 -12.57
CA ARG A 27 7.12 -14.83 -13.95
C ARG A 27 8.19 -14.05 -14.71
N ASP A 28 8.43 -14.41 -15.97
CA ASP A 28 9.30 -13.67 -16.88
C ASP A 28 8.63 -12.40 -17.43
N GLY A 29 9.44 -11.34 -17.62
CA GLY A 29 8.98 -10.09 -18.22
C GLY A 29 8.94 -10.15 -19.76
N PRO A 30 8.23 -9.20 -20.40
CA PRO A 30 8.13 -9.15 -21.87
C PRO A 30 9.50 -9.12 -22.58
N ALA A 31 10.47 -8.40 -22.02
CA ALA A 31 11.84 -8.31 -22.54
C ALA A 31 12.57 -9.66 -22.70
N MET A 32 12.14 -10.73 -22.02
CA MET A 32 12.75 -12.06 -22.15
C MET A 32 12.30 -12.82 -23.41
N GLY A 33 11.26 -12.37 -24.11
CA GLY A 33 10.77 -13.03 -25.33
C GLY A 33 10.05 -14.37 -25.13
N ASN A 34 10.00 -14.91 -23.90
CA ASN A 34 9.39 -16.22 -23.57
C ASN A 34 7.85 -16.20 -23.51
N GLY A 35 7.23 -15.04 -23.79
CA GLY A 35 5.78 -14.84 -23.71
C GLY A 35 5.22 -14.70 -22.29
N PRO A 36 3.91 -14.41 -22.17
CA PRO A 36 3.29 -14.03 -20.89
C PRO A 36 3.09 -15.18 -19.90
N ARG A 37 3.22 -16.43 -20.35
CA ARG A 37 2.98 -17.65 -19.56
C ARG A 37 4.27 -18.37 -19.16
N SER A 38 5.41 -17.69 -19.26
CA SER A 38 6.68 -18.23 -18.77
C SER A 38 6.83 -17.97 -17.28
N PHE A 39 6.85 -19.05 -16.50
CA PHE A 39 7.01 -19.05 -15.05
C PHE A 39 8.19 -19.96 -14.68
N LYS A 40 9.11 -19.41 -13.92
CA LYS A 40 10.36 -20.05 -13.48
C LYS A 40 10.54 -19.77 -12.00
N PHE A 41 10.24 -20.79 -11.20
CA PHE A 41 10.38 -20.75 -9.75
C PHE A 41 11.75 -20.19 -9.36
N LEU A 42 11.79 -19.20 -8.46
CA LEU A 42 12.99 -18.47 -7.99
C LEU A 42 13.77 -17.63 -9.02
N GLU A 43 13.46 -17.72 -10.31
CA GLU A 43 14.26 -17.04 -11.35
C GLU A 43 13.54 -15.82 -11.95
N GLY A 44 12.23 -15.91 -12.19
CA GLY A 44 11.48 -14.82 -12.79
C GLY A 44 11.19 -13.69 -11.80
N ARG A 45 11.31 -12.45 -12.28
CA ARG A 45 11.25 -11.25 -11.42
C ARG A 45 10.19 -10.23 -11.83
N SER A 46 9.36 -10.55 -12.83
CA SER A 46 8.39 -9.61 -13.37
C SER A 46 7.12 -9.51 -12.51
N TYR A 47 6.59 -10.64 -12.03
CA TYR A 47 5.40 -10.64 -11.18
C TYR A 47 5.74 -10.60 -9.68
N PRO A 48 5.03 -9.79 -8.88
CA PRO A 48 4.28 -8.59 -9.25
C PRO A 48 5.22 -7.38 -9.41
N SER A 49 4.79 -6.34 -10.12
CA SER A 49 5.61 -5.15 -10.39
C SER A 49 5.97 -4.39 -9.12
N GLY A 50 7.27 -4.28 -8.84
CA GLY A 50 7.79 -3.53 -7.68
C GLY A 50 7.58 -2.03 -7.78
N HIS A 51 7.75 -1.44 -8.96
CA HIS A 51 7.52 -0.01 -9.19
C HIS A 51 6.04 0.36 -9.04
N SER A 52 5.16 -0.50 -9.56
CA SER A 52 3.71 -0.33 -9.44
C SER A 52 3.25 -0.39 -7.99
N ASN A 53 3.79 -1.34 -7.24
CA ASN A 53 3.58 -1.44 -5.80
C ASN A 53 4.07 -0.19 -5.06
N ALA A 54 5.30 0.26 -5.34
CA ALA A 54 5.90 1.42 -4.68
C ALA A 54 5.13 2.72 -4.91
N ILE A 55 4.81 3.04 -6.17
CA ILE A 55 4.16 4.30 -6.51
C ILE A 55 2.72 4.36 -5.97
N MET A 56 2.02 3.23 -5.93
CA MET A 56 0.67 3.17 -5.41
C MET A 56 0.62 3.29 -3.88
N GLN A 57 1.61 2.74 -3.18
CA GLN A 57 1.77 2.97 -1.74
C GLN A 57 2.02 4.46 -1.45
N LEU A 58 2.92 5.09 -2.19
CA LEU A 58 3.18 6.52 -2.06
C LEU A 58 1.91 7.34 -2.28
N ALA A 59 1.19 7.12 -3.38
CA ALA A 59 -0.06 7.82 -3.66
C ALA A 59 -1.11 7.62 -2.57
N SER A 60 -1.26 6.39 -2.06
CA SER A 60 -2.23 6.06 -1.01
C SER A 60 -1.88 6.71 0.33
N VAL A 61 -0.62 6.61 0.78
CA VAL A 61 -0.17 7.21 2.04
C VAL A 61 -0.27 8.73 2.00
N MET A 62 0.16 9.36 0.90
CA MET A 62 0.05 10.81 0.73
C MET A 62 -1.39 11.27 0.70
N SER A 63 -2.27 10.55 -0.02
CA SER A 63 -3.70 10.86 -0.11
C SER A 63 -4.43 10.65 1.22
N HIS A 64 -3.96 9.73 2.07
CA HIS A 64 -4.51 9.55 3.42
C HIS A 64 -4.19 10.72 4.35
N HIS A 65 -3.01 11.31 4.21
CA HIS A 65 -2.57 12.43 5.06
C HIS A 65 -2.99 13.80 4.53
N ILE A 66 -3.20 13.93 3.23
CA ILE A 66 -3.63 15.16 2.57
C ILE A 66 -5.06 14.98 2.07
N ASP A 67 -6.02 15.35 2.91
CA ASP A 67 -7.45 15.30 2.59
C ASP A 67 -7.89 16.50 1.73
N TYR A 68 -7.30 16.59 0.53
CA TYR A 68 -7.60 17.61 -0.46
C TYR A 68 -7.77 16.95 -1.83
N LEU A 69 -9.00 16.95 -2.35
CA LEU A 69 -9.39 16.18 -3.54
C LEU A 69 -8.49 16.46 -4.76
N PRO A 70 -8.16 17.71 -5.13
CA PRO A 70 -7.25 17.96 -6.27
C PRO A 70 -5.86 17.35 -6.07
N PHE A 71 -5.34 17.33 -4.84
CA PHE A 71 -4.07 16.67 -4.54
C PHE A 71 -4.20 15.15 -4.70
N GLN A 72 -5.27 14.54 -4.19
CA GLN A 72 -5.49 13.09 -4.34
C GLN A 72 -5.60 12.69 -5.81
N VAL A 73 -6.36 13.46 -6.60
CA VAL A 73 -6.46 13.27 -8.06
C VAL A 73 -5.08 13.39 -8.72
N ALA A 74 -4.30 14.42 -8.37
CA ALA A 74 -2.95 14.58 -8.91
C ALA A 74 -2.01 13.43 -8.49
N ALA A 75 -2.09 12.97 -7.24
CA ALA A 75 -1.26 11.88 -6.71
C ALA A 75 -1.56 10.56 -7.42
N TYR A 76 -2.83 10.18 -7.55
CA TYR A 76 -3.22 8.98 -8.28
C TYR A 76 -3.02 9.12 -9.79
N GLY A 77 -3.20 10.31 -10.35
CA GLY A 77 -2.90 10.60 -11.75
C GLY A 77 -1.41 10.45 -12.07
N GLY A 78 -0.53 10.98 -11.22
CA GLY A 78 0.91 10.78 -11.32
C GLY A 78 1.32 9.32 -11.12
N ALA A 79 0.64 8.59 -10.23
CA ALA A 79 0.85 7.15 -10.13
C ALA A 79 0.46 6.42 -11.41
N ALA A 80 -0.67 6.79 -12.03
CA ALA A 80 -1.14 6.19 -13.26
C ALA A 80 -0.16 6.36 -14.43
N THR A 81 0.52 7.51 -14.55
CA THR A 81 1.54 7.70 -15.60
C THR A 81 2.73 6.75 -15.42
N VAL A 82 3.18 6.53 -14.18
CA VAL A 82 4.23 5.54 -13.86
C VAL A 82 3.75 4.12 -14.18
N LEU A 83 2.51 3.77 -13.84
CA LEU A 83 1.93 2.47 -14.16
C LEU A 83 1.89 2.23 -15.68
N LEU A 84 1.43 3.20 -16.45
CA LEU A 84 1.41 3.14 -17.92
C LEU A 84 2.82 2.98 -18.47
N GLN A 85 3.79 3.75 -17.95
CA GLN A 85 5.18 3.62 -18.36
C GLN A 85 5.73 2.20 -18.10
N ARG A 86 5.36 1.54 -17.00
CA ARG A 86 5.82 0.17 -16.72
C ARG A 86 5.29 -0.87 -17.72
N VAL A 87 4.13 -0.62 -18.31
CA VAL A 87 3.59 -1.45 -19.40
C VAL A 87 4.29 -1.14 -20.71
N THR A 88 4.45 0.14 -21.06
CA THR A 88 4.99 0.54 -22.38
C THR A 88 6.51 0.38 -22.52
N SER A 89 7.23 0.25 -21.40
CA SER A 89 8.68 -0.01 -21.38
C SER A 89 9.05 -1.49 -21.48
N ASP A 90 8.08 -2.38 -21.82
CA ASP A 90 8.26 -3.84 -21.95
C ASP A 90 8.92 -4.54 -20.74
N HIS A 91 8.86 -3.90 -19.57
CA HIS A 91 9.41 -4.46 -18.33
C HIS A 91 8.44 -5.40 -17.61
N HIS A 92 7.14 -5.14 -17.73
CA HIS A 92 6.10 -5.85 -17.00
C HIS A 92 4.86 -6.07 -17.85
N TRP A 93 4.21 -7.21 -17.68
CA TRP A 93 2.91 -7.43 -18.28
C TRP A 93 1.84 -6.55 -17.61
N PRO A 94 0.76 -6.15 -18.31
CA PRO A 94 -0.31 -5.36 -17.72
C PRO A 94 -0.87 -5.95 -16.41
N SER A 95 -0.97 -7.28 -16.33
CA SER A 95 -1.42 -7.96 -15.10
C SER A 95 -0.41 -7.90 -13.95
N ASP A 96 0.91 -7.84 -14.22
CA ASP A 96 1.93 -7.65 -13.19
C ASP A 96 1.86 -6.24 -12.59
N VAL A 97 1.63 -5.25 -13.46
CA VAL A 97 1.44 -3.84 -13.11
C VAL A 97 0.16 -3.65 -12.29
N PHE A 98 -0.96 -4.19 -12.77
CA PHE A 98 -2.24 -4.12 -12.09
C PHE A 98 -2.19 -4.78 -10.70
N THR A 99 -1.69 -6.02 -10.63
CA THR A 99 -1.58 -6.72 -9.33
C THR A 99 -0.65 -5.98 -8.38
N GLY A 100 0.51 -5.50 -8.88
CA GLY A 100 1.44 -4.71 -8.08
C GLY A 100 0.80 -3.44 -7.51
N ALA A 101 0.04 -2.71 -8.33
CA ALA A 101 -0.68 -1.52 -7.90
C ALA A 101 -1.75 -1.84 -6.83
N VAL A 102 -2.60 -2.84 -7.07
CA VAL A 102 -3.64 -3.27 -6.11
C VAL A 102 -3.01 -3.70 -4.80
N TYR A 103 -1.95 -4.51 -4.84
CA TYR A 103 -1.26 -4.98 -3.65
C TYR A 103 -0.70 -3.83 -2.80
N GLY A 104 -0.06 -2.85 -3.45
CA GLY A 104 0.43 -1.65 -2.77
C GLY A 104 -0.69 -0.80 -2.15
N TRP A 105 -1.77 -0.58 -2.90
CA TRP A 105 -2.94 0.16 -2.41
C TRP A 105 -3.58 -0.51 -1.20
N VAL A 106 -3.85 -1.83 -1.26
CA VAL A 106 -4.50 -2.58 -0.18
C VAL A 106 -3.66 -2.52 1.10
N ILE A 107 -2.35 -2.77 1.01
CA ILE A 107 -1.48 -2.76 2.20
C ILE A 107 -1.46 -1.38 2.84
N SER A 108 -1.27 -0.32 2.05
CA SER A 108 -1.28 1.04 2.58
C SER A 108 -2.63 1.41 3.18
N HIS A 109 -3.72 1.11 2.49
CA HIS A 109 -5.07 1.43 2.95
C HIS A 109 -5.42 0.73 4.27
N GLU A 110 -5.22 -0.59 4.34
CA GLU A 110 -5.56 -1.38 5.52
C GLU A 110 -4.64 -1.07 6.70
N LEU A 111 -3.34 -0.87 6.49
CA LEU A 111 -2.42 -0.49 7.56
C LEU A 111 -2.82 0.86 8.17
N LEU A 112 -3.08 1.87 7.33
CA LEU A 112 -3.47 3.20 7.80
C LEU A 112 -4.81 3.17 8.53
N LYS A 113 -5.78 2.39 8.02
CA LYS A 113 -7.07 2.16 8.68
C LYS A 113 -6.91 1.48 10.03
N LEU A 114 -6.04 0.48 10.14
CA LEU A 114 -5.71 -0.18 11.39
C LEU A 114 -5.05 0.78 12.38
N LYS A 115 -4.08 1.58 11.95
CA LYS A 115 -3.41 2.58 12.80
C LYS A 115 -4.40 3.63 13.31
N LYS A 116 -5.28 4.12 12.44
CA LYS A 116 -6.40 5.00 12.80
C LYS A 116 -7.35 4.34 13.82
N SER A 117 -7.69 3.06 13.65
CA SER A 117 -8.54 2.35 14.62
C SER A 117 -7.85 2.13 15.97
N ARG A 118 -6.54 1.83 15.97
CA ARG A 118 -5.79 1.43 17.17
C ARG A 118 -5.48 2.57 18.12
N ARG A 119 -5.50 3.82 17.67
CA ARG A 119 -5.16 4.94 18.54
C ARG A 119 -6.32 5.30 19.51
N MET A 120 -7.35 4.44 19.64
CA MET A 120 -8.32 4.40 20.76
C MET A 120 -7.73 4.71 22.15
N LYS A 121 -8.22 5.77 22.82
CA LYS A 121 -7.90 6.19 24.20
C LYS A 121 -9.09 5.95 25.15
N MET A 122 -8.86 5.37 26.32
CA MET A 122 -9.89 5.24 27.36
C MET A 122 -9.56 6.15 28.55
N THR A 123 -10.51 6.96 28.99
CA THR A 123 -10.32 7.93 30.08
C THR A 123 -11.33 7.66 31.20
N PRO A 124 -10.91 7.39 32.45
CA PRO A 124 -11.83 7.26 33.58
C PRO A 124 -12.40 8.63 33.93
N MET A 125 -13.73 8.70 34.10
CA MET A 125 -14.41 9.95 34.46
C MET A 125 -15.18 9.72 35.77
N THR A 126 -14.91 10.58 36.75
CA THR A 126 -15.64 10.62 38.02
C THR A 126 -16.64 11.77 37.98
N PHE A 127 -17.92 11.46 38.20
CA PHE A 127 -18.96 12.49 38.24
C PHE A 127 -18.87 13.26 39.56
N HIS A 128 -18.87 14.59 39.49
CA HIS A 128 -18.58 15.50 40.61
C HIS A 128 -19.63 15.48 41.75
N ASP A 129 -20.69 14.69 41.58
CA ASP A 129 -21.78 14.49 42.54
C ASP A 129 -21.58 13.25 43.45
N GLY A 130 -20.39 12.63 43.42
CA GLY A 130 -20.01 11.54 44.32
C GLY A 130 -20.75 10.21 44.09
N LYS A 131 -21.59 10.12 43.06
CA LYS A 131 -22.40 8.93 42.75
C LYS A 131 -22.12 8.45 41.33
N GLY A 132 -21.03 7.70 41.18
CA GLY A 132 -20.78 6.88 39.99
C GLY A 132 -19.39 7.05 39.36
N THR A 133 -18.87 5.93 38.85
CA THR A 133 -17.65 5.85 38.03
C THR A 133 -18.03 5.48 36.60
N GLY A 134 -17.59 6.25 35.60
CA GLY A 134 -17.80 5.96 34.19
C GLY A 134 -16.49 5.73 33.43
N LEU A 135 -16.54 4.96 32.35
CA LEU A 135 -15.42 4.79 31.41
C LEU A 135 -15.76 5.54 30.12
N MET A 136 -14.97 6.57 29.78
CA MET A 136 -15.09 7.25 28.49
C MET A 136 -14.16 6.55 27.49
N ILE A 137 -14.73 5.82 26.54
CA ILE A 137 -13.98 5.29 25.40
C ILE A 137 -13.86 6.41 24.36
N THR A 138 -12.72 7.07 24.37
CA THR A 138 -12.34 8.11 23.41
C THR A 138 -11.52 7.47 22.30
N PHE A 139 -12.16 7.01 21.22
CA PHE A 139 -11.44 6.51 20.06
C PHE A 139 -10.45 7.59 19.55
N GLY A 140 -9.14 7.35 19.61
CA GLY A 140 -8.12 8.40 19.53
C GLY A 140 -7.14 8.17 18.40
N PHE A 141 -7.63 7.76 17.23
CA PHE A 141 -6.93 7.76 15.92
C PHE A 141 -5.70 8.66 15.82
#